data_AF-A0A1B8QK57-F1
#
_entry.id   AF-A0A1B8QK57-F1
#
_cell.length_a   1.000
_cell.length_b   1.000
_cell.length_c   1.000
_cell.angle_alpha   90.00
_cell.angle_beta   90.00
_cell.angle_gamma   90.00
#
_symmetry.space_group_name_H-M   'P 1'
#
loop_
_entity.id
_entity.type
_entity.pdbx_description
1 polymer ?
#
loop_
_entity_poly.entity_id
_entity_poly.type
_entity_poly.pdbx_seq_one_letter_code
_entity_poly.pdbx_strand_id
1 'polypeptide(L)'
;MNKLLAISLFGVILTGCLFSSAVFGVKTELYVAKRQADFYQQAVIIKTNKANNPYDLWANSYNGDGFGSNPPNTLTINYAIIPWEKDRAWSMGLDNYIKLQADKLPPSAWRTYTIYPKQLLDKGTSMPIWDTRYDKVADDQKAKSRVTVTLYIDSNGKVSQNIERTLVLSDSVW
;
A
#
# COMPACT_ATOMS: atom_id res chain seq x y z
N MET A 1 32.23 -13.25 -59.29
CA MET A 1 32.92 -13.45 -57.99
C MET A 1 32.35 -12.48 -56.98
N ASN A 2 31.81 -13.03 -55.90
CA ASN A 2 31.15 -12.34 -54.80
C ASN A 2 32.10 -11.43 -54.01
N LYS A 3 31.55 -10.31 -53.50
CA LYS A 3 31.67 -9.79 -52.12
C LYS A 3 31.14 -8.34 -52.13
N LEU A 4 29.89 -8.12 -51.72
CA LEU A 4 29.38 -7.95 -50.34
C LEU A 4 29.13 -6.46 -50.09
N LEU A 5 27.86 -6.07 -50.20
CA LEU A 5 27.32 -4.80 -49.74
C LEU A 5 27.65 -4.61 -48.26
N ALA A 6 28.40 -3.56 -47.93
CA ALA A 6 28.49 -3.08 -46.56
C ALA A 6 27.19 -2.32 -46.24
N ILE A 7 26.31 -2.99 -45.51
CA ILE A 7 25.13 -2.37 -44.89
C ILE A 7 25.64 -1.36 -43.87
N SER A 8 25.49 -0.08 -44.20
CA SER A 8 25.61 1.03 -43.26
C SER A 8 24.57 0.82 -42.16
N LEU A 9 25.04 0.32 -41.02
CA LEU A 9 24.26 0.23 -39.80
C LEU A 9 24.01 1.67 -39.33
N PHE A 10 22.81 2.17 -39.61
CA PHE A 10 22.26 3.36 -38.96
C PHE A 10 22.30 3.10 -37.45
N GLY A 11 23.38 3.57 -36.81
CA GLY A 11 23.46 3.72 -35.37
C GLY A 11 22.47 4.80 -34.97
N VAL A 12 21.20 4.43 -34.82
CA VAL A 12 20.24 5.20 -34.05
C VAL A 12 20.79 5.19 -32.62
N ILE A 13 21.63 6.18 -32.33
CA ILE A 13 21.92 6.58 -30.96
C ILE A 13 20.58 7.13 -30.46
N LEU A 14 19.73 6.23 -29.97
CA LEU A 14 18.72 6.55 -28.99
C LEU A 14 19.51 7.09 -27.80
N THR A 15 19.76 8.40 -27.83
CA THR A 15 19.85 9.23 -26.65
C THR A 15 18.48 9.15 -25.99
N GLY A 16 18.18 7.97 -25.42
CA GLY A 16 17.28 7.92 -24.30
C GLY A 16 17.90 8.86 -23.29
N CYS A 17 17.28 10.01 -23.10
CA CYS A 17 17.50 10.79 -21.90
C CYS A 17 17.30 9.81 -20.75
N LEU A 18 18.42 9.28 -20.25
CA LEU A 18 18.53 8.81 -18.90
C LEU A 18 18.29 10.07 -18.06
N PHE A 19 17.02 10.42 -17.86
CA PHE A 19 16.63 11.13 -16.67
C PHE A 19 16.80 10.14 -15.53
N SER A 20 18.07 9.83 -15.21
CA SER A 20 18.46 9.56 -13.84
C SER A 20 18.38 10.90 -13.12
N SER A 21 17.17 11.43 -12.95
CA SER A 21 16.88 12.25 -11.79
C SER A 21 16.88 11.27 -10.61
N ALA A 22 18.08 10.84 -10.25
CA ALA A 22 18.39 10.54 -8.88
C ALA A 22 18.14 11.85 -8.14
N VAL A 23 16.89 12.08 -7.75
CA VAL A 23 16.54 13.17 -6.85
C VAL A 23 17.10 12.77 -5.49
N PHE A 24 18.41 12.99 -5.34
CA PHE A 24 19.10 12.92 -4.07
C PHE A 24 18.38 13.90 -3.14
N GLY A 25 17.62 13.36 -2.17
CA GLY A 25 16.91 14.15 -1.16
C GLY A 25 15.42 13.86 -0.99
N VAL A 26 14.80 13.07 -1.89
CA VAL A 26 13.38 12.73 -1.77
C VAL A 26 13.20 11.62 -0.75
N LYS A 27 12.89 11.99 0.51
CA LYS A 27 12.48 11.04 1.54
C LYS A 27 11.32 10.20 1.00
N THR A 28 11.55 8.90 0.85
CA THR A 28 10.51 7.97 0.39
C THR A 28 9.85 7.34 1.60
N GLU A 29 8.52 7.42 1.66
CA GLU A 29 7.75 6.94 2.79
C GLU A 29 6.83 5.79 2.40
N LEU A 30 6.72 4.79 3.27
CA LEU A 30 5.81 3.67 3.10
C LEU A 30 4.47 3.93 3.78
N TYR A 31 3.39 3.64 3.07
CA TYR A 31 2.03 3.61 3.60
C TYR A 31 1.40 2.26 3.28
N VAL A 32 0.70 1.66 4.26
CA VAL A 32 -0.03 0.40 4.07
C VAL A 32 -1.53 0.64 4.17
N ALA A 33 -2.19 0.67 3.01
CA ALA A 33 -3.63 0.77 2.89
C ALA A 33 -4.28 -0.63 2.98
N LYS A 34 -5.52 -0.67 3.47
CA LYS A 34 -6.32 -1.89 3.60
C LYS A 34 -7.60 -1.69 2.78
N ARG A 35 -7.97 -2.69 1.98
CA ARG A 35 -9.20 -2.69 1.18
C ARG A 35 -9.90 -4.03 1.22
N GLN A 36 -11.23 -4.00 1.18
CA GLN A 36 -12.08 -5.18 1.15
C GLN A 36 -13.05 -5.08 -0.03
N ALA A 37 -13.17 -6.16 -0.82
CA ALA A 37 -14.03 -6.19 -2.02
C ALA A 37 -15.53 -6.27 -1.69
N ASP A 38 -15.91 -6.89 -0.56
CA ASP A 38 -17.30 -7.31 -0.27
C ASP A 38 -17.82 -6.86 1.12
N PHE A 39 -17.61 -5.60 1.49
CA PHE A 39 -17.94 -5.07 2.83
C PHE A 39 -19.43 -5.18 3.24
N TYR A 40 -20.34 -5.41 2.28
CA TYR A 40 -21.78 -5.39 2.55
C TYR A 40 -22.38 -6.72 3.04
N GLN A 41 -21.69 -7.85 2.85
CA GLN A 41 -22.16 -9.17 3.32
C GLN A 41 -21.31 -9.68 4.48
N GLN A 42 -20.03 -9.33 4.49
CA GLN A 42 -19.07 -9.76 5.48
C GLN A 42 -18.19 -8.58 5.86
N ALA A 43 -17.67 -8.58 7.09
CA ALA A 43 -16.68 -7.63 7.53
C ALA A 43 -15.42 -8.38 7.93
N VAL A 44 -14.27 -7.78 7.66
CA VAL A 44 -13.00 -8.28 8.17
C VAL A 44 -12.61 -7.47 9.40
N ILE A 45 -12.40 -8.15 10.51
CA ILE A 45 -11.89 -7.56 11.74
C ILE A 45 -10.40 -7.88 11.88
N ILE A 46 -9.64 -6.97 12.46
CA ILE A 46 -8.21 -7.13 12.73
C ILE A 46 -7.95 -7.00 14.23
N LYS A 47 -6.96 -7.73 14.75
CA LYS A 47 -6.41 -7.46 16.08
C LYS A 47 -5.50 -6.25 16.03
N THR A 48 -5.61 -5.38 17.02
CA THR A 48 -4.73 -4.23 17.20
C THR A 48 -3.95 -4.35 18.51
N ASN A 49 -2.91 -3.54 18.63
CA ASN A 49 -2.14 -3.42 19.88
C ASN A 49 -2.73 -2.38 20.85
N LYS A 50 -3.93 -1.84 20.57
CA LYS A 50 -4.56 -0.82 21.43
C LYS A 50 -5.22 -1.51 22.64
N ALA A 51 -4.79 -1.15 23.84
CA ALA A 51 -5.29 -1.76 25.08
C ALA A 51 -6.82 -1.67 25.25
N ASN A 52 -7.42 -0.53 24.87
CA ASN A 52 -8.85 -0.26 25.09
C ASN A 52 -9.74 -0.61 23.89
N ASN A 53 -9.15 -0.88 22.72
CA ASN A 53 -9.88 -1.30 21.53
C ASN A 53 -9.06 -2.38 20.78
N PRO A 54 -9.06 -3.63 21.27
CA PRO A 54 -8.17 -4.68 20.79
C PRO A 54 -8.50 -5.15 19.36
N TYR A 55 -9.61 -4.67 18.80
CA TYR A 55 -10.07 -5.02 17.47
C TYR A 55 -10.41 -3.77 16.66
N ASP A 56 -10.27 -3.86 15.35
CA ASP A 56 -10.66 -2.79 14.42
C ASP A 56 -11.21 -3.42 13.14
N LEU A 57 -11.80 -2.64 12.25
CA LEU A 57 -12.14 -3.12 10.92
C LEU A 57 -10.95 -3.05 10.00
N TRP A 58 -10.90 -3.99 9.06
CA TRP A 58 -10.19 -3.83 7.80
C TRP A 58 -10.94 -2.79 6.96
N ALA A 59 -10.86 -1.53 7.38
CA ALA A 59 -11.54 -0.44 6.74
C ALA A 59 -10.87 -0.15 5.38
N ASN A 60 -11.68 0.33 4.41
CA ASN A 60 -11.20 0.94 3.18
C ASN A 60 -10.49 2.27 3.50
N SER A 61 -9.33 2.19 4.13
CA SER A 61 -8.49 3.34 4.45
C SER A 61 -7.66 3.69 3.23
N TYR A 62 -8.00 4.80 2.58
CA TYR A 62 -7.28 5.35 1.43
C TYR A 62 -5.91 5.91 1.84
N ASN A 63 -5.76 6.32 3.11
CA ASN A 63 -4.54 6.95 3.60
C ASN A 63 -3.55 5.94 4.22
N GLY A 64 -4.01 4.75 4.61
CA GLY A 64 -3.17 3.68 5.17
C GLY A 64 -2.47 4.03 6.49
N ASP A 65 -1.79 3.05 7.07
CA ASP A 65 -0.88 3.30 8.19
C ASP A 65 0.46 3.80 7.65
N GLY A 66 0.84 5.02 8.00
CA GLY A 66 2.11 5.62 7.59
C GLY A 66 3.26 5.13 8.45
N PHE A 67 4.26 4.51 7.82
CA PHE A 67 5.49 4.05 8.48
C PHE A 67 6.69 4.98 8.26
N GLY A 68 6.51 6.03 7.45
CA GLY A 68 7.59 6.93 7.09
C GLY A 68 8.71 6.22 6.32
N SER A 69 9.94 6.70 6.46
CA SER A 69 11.13 6.17 5.76
C SER A 69 11.83 5.02 6.47
N ASN A 70 11.43 4.71 7.72
CA ASN A 70 12.02 3.65 8.53
C ASN A 70 10.93 2.67 8.98
N PRO A 71 10.30 1.94 8.03
CA PRO A 71 9.27 0.98 8.38
C PRO A 71 9.86 -0.23 9.13
N PRO A 72 9.04 -0.96 9.91
CA PRO A 72 9.50 -2.16 10.61
C PRO A 72 9.89 -3.27 9.62
N ASN A 73 10.72 -4.22 10.06
CA ASN A 73 11.13 -5.35 9.22
C ASN A 73 9.96 -6.29 8.91
N THR A 74 9.03 -6.43 9.84
CA THR A 74 7.85 -7.29 9.73
C THR A 74 6.63 -6.54 10.25
N LEU A 75 5.49 -6.78 9.62
CA LEU A 75 4.19 -6.40 10.13
C LEU A 75 3.26 -7.60 10.00
N THR A 76 2.82 -8.10 11.16
CA THR A 76 1.89 -9.24 11.25
C THR A 76 0.49 -8.71 11.50
N ILE A 77 -0.45 -9.10 10.64
CA ILE A 77 -1.86 -8.75 10.73
C ILE A 77 -2.62 -10.03 11.07
N ASN A 78 -3.27 -10.03 12.22
CA ASN A 78 -4.19 -11.10 12.60
C ASN A 78 -5.61 -10.62 12.31
N TYR A 79 -6.35 -11.38 11.52
CA TYR A 79 -7.66 -10.98 11.05
C TYR A 79 -8.64 -12.16 11.03
N ALA A 80 -9.92 -11.84 11.03
CA ALA A 80 -11.00 -12.81 10.86
C ALA A 80 -12.13 -12.22 10.04
N ILE A 81 -12.89 -13.07 9.37
CA ILE A 81 -14.09 -12.68 8.63
C ILE A 81 -15.29 -12.94 9.53
N ILE A 82 -16.15 -11.95 9.67
CA ILE A 82 -17.40 -12.03 10.41
C ILE A 82 -18.58 -11.73 9.48
N PRO A 83 -19.78 -12.25 9.76
CA PRO A 83 -21.01 -11.77 9.13
C PRO A 83 -21.16 -10.26 9.36
N TRP A 84 -21.65 -9.52 8.36
CA TRP A 84 -21.95 -8.10 8.52
C TRP A 84 -23.44 -7.87 8.79
N GLU A 85 -23.77 -7.48 10.02
CA GLU A 85 -25.12 -7.14 10.45
C GLU A 85 -25.23 -5.62 10.64
N LYS A 86 -25.42 -4.89 9.53
CA LYS A 86 -25.39 -3.41 9.49
C LYS A 86 -26.27 -2.74 10.56
N ASP A 87 -27.53 -3.14 10.67
CA ASP A 87 -28.48 -2.50 11.61
C ASP A 87 -28.10 -2.76 13.07
N ARG A 88 -27.55 -3.95 13.35
CA ARG A 88 -27.02 -4.29 14.66
C ARG A 88 -25.74 -3.51 14.97
N ALA A 89 -24.84 -3.39 14.00
CA ALA A 89 -23.60 -2.64 14.17
C ALA A 89 -23.88 -1.17 14.49
N TRP A 90 -24.90 -0.58 13.86
CA TRP A 90 -25.30 0.80 14.11
C TRP A 90 -26.05 1.00 15.42
N SER A 91 -26.95 0.08 15.79
CA SER A 91 -27.69 0.17 17.06
C SER A 91 -26.80 -0.05 18.29
N MET A 92 -25.76 -0.90 18.18
CA MET A 92 -24.85 -1.20 19.29
C MET A 92 -23.64 -0.26 19.38
N GLY A 93 -23.35 0.48 18.31
CA GLY A 93 -22.07 1.15 18.10
C GLY A 93 -21.03 0.19 17.51
N LEU A 94 -20.25 0.70 16.56
CA LEU A 94 -19.36 -0.10 15.72
C LEU A 94 -18.31 -0.87 16.53
N ASP A 95 -17.63 -0.19 17.45
CA ASP A 95 -16.59 -0.80 18.29
C ASP A 95 -17.14 -1.93 19.18
N ASN A 96 -18.32 -1.72 19.79
CA ASN A 96 -18.99 -2.73 20.61
C ASN A 96 -19.40 -3.95 19.77
N TYR A 97 -19.92 -3.72 18.57
CA TYR A 97 -20.28 -4.79 17.64
C TYR A 97 -19.05 -5.60 17.24
N ILE A 98 -17.97 -4.95 16.81
CA ILE A 98 -16.71 -5.62 16.42
C ILE A 98 -16.19 -6.46 17.59
N LYS A 99 -16.11 -5.88 18.79
CA LYS A 99 -15.65 -6.59 19.98
C LYS A 99 -16.52 -7.82 20.29
N LEU A 100 -17.84 -7.65 20.28
CA LEU A 100 -18.78 -8.75 20.53
C LEU A 100 -18.63 -9.89 19.52
N GLN A 101 -18.42 -9.56 18.23
CA GLN A 101 -18.22 -10.58 17.20
C GLN A 101 -16.85 -11.26 17.37
N ALA A 102 -15.80 -10.49 17.61
CA ALA A 102 -14.44 -10.99 17.81
C ALA A 102 -14.34 -11.96 19.01
N ASP A 103 -14.98 -11.62 20.13
CA ASP A 103 -14.93 -12.41 21.36
C ASP A 103 -15.67 -13.76 21.25
N LYS A 104 -16.53 -13.93 20.24
CA LYS A 104 -17.22 -15.21 19.94
C LYS A 104 -16.41 -16.14 19.04
N LEU A 105 -15.36 -15.65 18.41
CA LEU A 105 -14.63 -16.41 17.41
C LEU A 105 -13.71 -17.45 18.08
N PRO A 106 -13.73 -18.72 17.63
CA PRO A 106 -12.74 -19.68 18.06
C PRO A 106 -11.35 -19.31 17.52
N PRO A 107 -10.25 -19.79 18.13
CA PRO A 107 -8.90 -19.55 17.63
C PRO A 107 -8.71 -19.91 16.15
N SER A 108 -9.40 -20.95 15.66
CA SER A 108 -9.34 -21.41 14.26
C SER A 108 -9.96 -20.46 13.24
N ALA A 109 -10.79 -19.50 13.66
CA ALA A 109 -11.36 -18.50 12.76
C ALA A 109 -10.36 -17.38 12.42
N TRP A 110 -9.30 -17.24 13.22
CA TRP A 110 -8.29 -16.22 13.02
C TRP A 110 -7.23 -16.68 12.02
N ARG A 111 -6.89 -15.78 11.11
CA ARG A 111 -5.82 -15.94 10.12
C ARG A 111 -4.73 -14.93 10.38
N THR A 112 -3.53 -15.27 9.95
CA THR A 112 -2.36 -14.41 10.07
C THR A 112 -1.82 -14.11 8.68
N TYR A 113 -1.58 -12.83 8.40
CA TYR A 113 -0.89 -12.37 7.20
C TYR A 113 0.29 -11.49 7.58
N THR A 114 1.47 -11.85 7.09
CA THR A 114 2.71 -11.13 7.39
C THR A 114 3.21 -10.45 6.13
N ILE A 115 3.51 -9.16 6.25
CA ILE A 115 4.25 -8.42 5.22
C ILE A 115 5.64 -8.04 5.75
N TYR A 116 6.50 -7.65 4.82
CA TYR A 116 7.86 -7.18 5.08
C TYR A 116 7.98 -5.73 4.59
N PRO A 117 7.53 -4.75 5.40
CA PRO A 117 7.42 -3.35 4.98
C PRO A 117 8.70 -2.78 4.38
N LYS A 118 9.87 -3.10 4.95
CA LYS A 118 11.17 -2.69 4.40
C LYS A 118 11.41 -3.20 2.98
N GLN A 119 11.17 -4.49 2.72
CA GLN A 119 11.31 -5.06 1.38
C GLN A 119 10.32 -4.47 0.38
N LEU A 120 9.11 -4.13 0.86
CA LEU A 120 8.08 -3.49 0.04
C LEU A 120 8.44 -2.03 -0.29
N LEU A 121 9.06 -1.31 0.65
CA LEU A 121 9.59 0.03 0.43
C LEU A 121 10.75 0.00 -0.60
N ASP A 122 11.68 -0.95 -0.46
CA ASP A 122 12.79 -1.12 -1.41
C ASP A 122 12.28 -1.45 -2.81
N LYS A 123 11.33 -2.39 -2.90
CA LYS A 123 10.66 -2.76 -4.16
C LYS A 123 9.88 -1.57 -4.76
N GLY A 124 9.14 -0.82 -3.95
CA GLY A 124 8.38 0.33 -4.43
C GLY A 124 9.29 1.47 -4.91
N THR A 125 10.44 1.65 -4.27
CA THR A 125 11.43 2.68 -4.64
C THR A 125 12.11 2.40 -5.98
N SER A 126 12.18 1.14 -6.41
CA SER A 126 12.68 0.80 -7.75
C SER A 126 11.61 0.90 -8.85
N MET A 127 10.34 1.12 -8.49
CA MET A 127 9.26 1.32 -9.46
C MET A 127 9.26 2.74 -10.03
N PRO A 128 8.81 2.91 -11.30
CA PRO A 128 8.56 4.23 -11.85
C PRO A 128 7.49 4.96 -11.05
N ILE A 129 7.61 6.28 -10.98
CA ILE A 129 6.57 7.12 -10.40
C ILE A 129 5.38 7.13 -11.36
N TRP A 130 4.22 6.67 -10.89
CA TRP A 130 3.00 6.57 -11.69
C TRP A 130 2.32 7.93 -11.93
N ASP A 131 2.59 8.91 -11.07
CA ASP A 131 1.95 10.22 -11.16
C ASP A 131 2.55 11.07 -12.30
N THR A 132 1.77 11.28 -13.35
CA THR A 132 2.08 12.12 -14.52
C THR A 132 2.18 13.61 -14.20
N ARG A 133 1.92 14.02 -12.94
CA ARG A 133 2.20 15.38 -12.46
C ARG A 133 3.67 15.66 -12.19
N TYR A 134 4.56 14.69 -12.39
CA TYR A 134 6.01 14.89 -12.33
C TYR A 134 6.44 16.12 -13.16
N ASP A 135 5.87 16.27 -14.35
CA ASP A 135 6.16 17.36 -15.30
C ASP A 135 5.58 18.73 -14.86
N LYS A 136 4.81 18.76 -13.76
CA LYS A 136 4.13 19.94 -13.22
C LYS A 136 4.66 20.37 -11.84
N VAL A 137 5.64 19.66 -11.30
CA VAL A 137 6.33 20.08 -10.08
C VAL A 137 7.30 21.18 -10.49
N ALA A 138 7.02 22.41 -10.06
CA ALA A 138 7.95 23.51 -10.27
C ALA A 138 9.27 23.22 -9.52
N ASP A 139 10.41 23.67 -10.07
CA ASP A 139 11.75 23.37 -9.53
C ASP A 139 11.92 23.81 -8.05
N ASP A 140 11.09 24.74 -7.57
CA ASP A 140 11.08 25.26 -6.20
C ASP A 140 10.21 24.44 -5.23
N GLN A 141 9.42 23.47 -5.72
CA GLN A 141 8.59 22.62 -4.87
C GLN A 141 9.38 21.40 -4.36
N LYS A 142 9.54 21.31 -3.04
CA LYS A 142 10.08 20.11 -2.38
C LYS A 142 9.04 18.97 -2.49
N ALA A 143 9.27 18.04 -3.41
CA ALA A 143 8.45 16.84 -3.55
C ALA A 143 9.03 15.66 -2.74
N LYS A 144 8.15 14.87 -2.12
CA LYS A 144 8.46 13.57 -1.54
C LYS A 144 7.89 12.46 -2.42
N SER A 145 8.47 11.27 -2.39
CA SER A 145 7.87 10.11 -3.05
C SER A 145 7.23 9.22 -2.00
N ARG A 146 6.08 8.66 -2.33
CA ARG A 146 5.32 7.79 -1.45
C ARG A 146 5.19 6.44 -2.12
N VAL A 147 5.55 5.38 -1.40
CA VAL A 147 5.21 4.01 -1.76
C VAL A 147 3.96 3.64 -0.99
N THR A 148 2.87 3.38 -1.70
CA THR A 148 1.62 2.87 -1.11
C THR A 148 1.50 1.40 -1.44
N VAL A 149 1.46 0.57 -0.40
CA VAL A 149 1.09 -0.84 -0.50
C VAL A 149 -0.37 -0.97 -0.13
N THR A 150 -1.21 -1.42 -1.06
CA THR A 150 -2.62 -1.70 -0.77
C THR A 150 -2.81 -3.19 -0.60
N LEU A 151 -3.24 -3.61 0.59
CA LEU A 151 -3.63 -4.99 0.88
C LEU A 151 -5.13 -5.15 0.61
N TYR A 152 -5.46 -6.01 -0.34
CA TYR A 152 -6.83 -6.37 -0.68
C TYR A 152 -7.18 -7.71 -0.07
N ILE A 153 -8.32 -7.79 0.58
CA ILE A 153 -8.89 -9.07 1.04
C ILE A 153 -10.19 -9.37 0.28
N ASP A 154 -10.26 -10.57 -0.28
CA ASP A 154 -11.46 -11.09 -0.93
C ASP A 154 -12.43 -11.74 0.07
N SER A 155 -13.63 -12.12 -0.40
CA SER A 155 -14.66 -12.80 0.40
C SER A 155 -14.24 -14.18 0.94
N ASN A 156 -13.19 -14.79 0.39
CA ASN A 156 -12.63 -16.03 0.94
C ASN A 156 -11.57 -15.77 2.01
N GLY A 157 -11.21 -14.51 2.26
CA GLY A 157 -10.14 -14.09 3.15
C GLY A 157 -8.75 -14.31 2.59
N LYS A 158 -8.60 -14.36 1.26
CA LYS A 158 -7.28 -14.37 0.62
C LYS A 158 -6.80 -12.94 0.49
N VAL A 159 -5.58 -12.68 0.95
CA VAL A 159 -4.95 -11.37 0.84
C VAL A 159 -4.12 -11.31 -0.44
N SER A 160 -4.32 -10.25 -1.21
CA SER A 160 -3.46 -9.86 -2.34
C SER A 160 -2.94 -8.44 -2.12
N GLN A 161 -1.94 -8.02 -2.88
CA GLN A 161 -1.32 -6.72 -2.71
C GLN A 161 -1.08 -6.01 -4.03
N ASN A 162 -1.23 -4.69 -4.01
CA ASN A 162 -0.76 -3.78 -5.05
C ASN A 162 0.29 -2.84 -4.45
N ILE A 163 1.29 -2.45 -5.24
CA ILE A 163 2.33 -1.51 -4.83
C ILE A 163 2.37 -0.40 -5.87
N GLU A 164 2.29 0.84 -5.42
CA GLU A 164 2.35 2.01 -6.26
C GLU A 164 3.35 3.01 -5.68
N ARG A 165 4.05 3.72 -6.56
CA ARG A 165 4.90 4.85 -6.19
C ARG A 165 4.34 6.13 -6.79
N THR A 166 4.06 7.12 -5.94
CA THR A 166 3.54 8.43 -6.36
C THR A 166 4.45 9.55 -5.86
N LEU A 167 4.30 10.74 -6.44
CA LEU A 167 4.82 11.96 -5.83
C LEU A 167 3.78 12.56 -4.90
N VAL A 168 4.26 13.15 -3.82
CA VAL A 168 3.48 13.91 -2.86
C VAL A 168 4.17 15.26 -2.69
N LEU A 169 3.48 16.33 -3.04
CA LEU A 169 3.96 17.68 -2.84
C LEU A 169 3.90 18.02 -1.34
N SER A 170 4.97 18.62 -0.82
CA SER A 170 5.02 19.09 0.56
C SER A 170 4.72 20.58 0.57
N ASP A 171 3.65 21.00 1.25
CA ASP A 171 3.35 22.43 1.47
C ASP A 171 4.31 23.09 2.49
N SER A 172 5.19 22.30 3.11
CA SER A 172 6.11 22.75 4.17
C SER A 172 7.58 22.58 3.78
N VAL A 173 8.31 23.68 3.91
CA VAL A 173 9.77 23.77 3.84
C VAL A 173 10.33 23.13 5.11
N TRP A 174 11.04 22.02 4.96
CA TRP A 174 11.92 21.46 6.00
C TRP A 174 13.19 22.28 6.10
#